data_AF-A0A2E4C9W8-F1
#
_entry.id   AF-A0A2E4C9W8-F1
#
_cell.length_a   1.000
_cell.length_b   1.000
_cell.length_c   1.000
_cell.angle_alpha   90.00
_cell.angle_beta   90.00
_cell.angle_gamma   90.00
#
_symmetry.space_group_name_H-M   'P 1'
#
loop_
_entity.id
_entity.type
_entity.pdbx_description
1 polymer ?
#
loop_
_entity_poly.entity_id
_entity_poly.type
_entity_poly.pdbx_seq_one_letter_code
_entity_poly.pdbx_strand_id
1 'polypeptide(L)' 'MFDVEEQLEEIRSRLVGISEELADLGISVLQEALDADGGNAKRPELEKRLSRARRSVDKAAAIVGQTPESTVF' A
#
# COMPACT_ATOMS: atom_id res chain seq x y z
N MET A 1 16.09 -12.98 23.14
CA MET A 1 16.14 -13.47 21.75
C MET A 1 14.85 -12.98 21.15
N PHE A 2 14.88 -11.95 20.29
CA PHE A 2 13.66 -11.48 19.64
C PHE A 2 13.13 -12.63 18.79
N ASP A 3 11.86 -12.93 18.97
CA ASP A 3 11.22 -13.99 18.22
C ASP A 3 11.11 -13.54 16.75
N VAL A 4 11.35 -14.45 15.80
CA VAL A 4 11.24 -14.12 14.38
C VAL A 4 9.82 -13.67 14.05
N GLU A 5 8.80 -14.19 14.75
CA GLU A 5 7.41 -13.76 14.63
C GLU A 5 7.21 -12.30 15.05
N GLU A 6 7.89 -11.85 16.12
CA GLU A 6 7.86 -10.45 16.56
C GLU A 6 8.47 -9.51 15.50
N GLN A 7 9.60 -9.91 14.91
CA GLN A 7 10.22 -9.14 13.82
C GLN A 7 9.36 -9.11 12.56
N LEU A 8 8.66 -10.21 12.24
CA LEU A 8 7.72 -10.25 11.12
C LEU A 8 6.53 -9.32 11.38
N GLU A 9 5.99 -9.27 12.60
CA GLU A 9 4.90 -8.35 12.93
C GLU A 9 5.34 -6.88 12.86
N GLU A 10 6.55 -6.55 13.32
CA GLU A 10 7.13 -5.20 13.13
C GLU A 10 7.24 -4.83 11.65
N ILE A 11 7.75 -5.75 10.81
CA ILE A 11 7.84 -5.55 9.36
C ILE A 11 6.45 -5.36 8.76
N ARG A 12 5.47 -6.18 9.16
CA ARG A 12 4.08 -6.08 8.71
C ARG A 12 3.50 -4.73 9.06
N SER A 13 3.65 -4.27 10.30
CA SER A 13 3.17 -2.96 10.75
C SER A 13 3.75 -1.83 9.90
N ARG A 14 5.04 -1.89 9.58
CA ARG A 14 5.69 -0.89 8.72
C ARG A 14 5.17 -0.93 7.28
N LEU A 15 4.93 -2.12 6.73
CA LEU A 15 4.34 -2.27 5.40
C LEU A 15 2.92 -1.70 5.34
N VAL A 16 2.11 -1.91 6.38
CA VAL A 16 0.77 -1.31 6.49
C VAL A 16 0.87 0.22 6.49
N GLY A 17 1.75 0.81 7.31
CA GLY A 17 1.95 2.26 7.33
C GLY A 17 2.40 2.81 5.96
N ILE A 18 3.34 2.15 5.29
CA ILE A 18 3.76 2.54 3.94
C ILE A 18 2.59 2.45 2.94
N SER A 19 1.71 1.46 3.06
CA SER A 19 0.53 1.34 2.20
C SER A 19 -0.43 2.51 2.37
N GLU A 20 -0.66 2.93 3.62
CA GLU A 20 -1.47 4.10 3.96
C GLU A 20 -0.85 5.38 3.41
N GLU A 21 0.46 5.60 3.60
CA GLU A 21 1.17 6.75 3.04
C GLU A 21 1.07 6.81 1.50
N LEU A 22 1.17 5.66 0.82
CA LEU A 22 0.99 5.57 -0.63
C LEU A 22 -0.46 5.89 -1.06
N ALA A 23 -1.45 5.56 -0.23
CA ALA A 23 -2.84 5.91 -0.48
C ALA A 23 -3.05 7.42 -0.37
N ASP A 24 -2.54 8.03 0.69
CA ASP A 24 -2.65 9.47 0.95
C ASP A 24 -1.99 10.28 -0.17
N LEU A 25 -0.78 9.90 -0.60
CA LEU A 25 -0.13 10.50 -1.76
C LEU A 25 -0.95 10.33 -3.03
N GLY A 26 -1.59 9.18 -3.22
CA GLY A 26 -2.49 8.94 -4.35
C GLY A 26 -3.69 9.88 -4.36
N ILE A 27 -4.29 10.14 -3.18
CA ILE A 27 -5.39 11.08 -3.02
C ILE A 27 -4.94 12.51 -3.34
N SER A 28 -3.79 12.95 -2.83
CA SER A 28 -3.25 14.28 -3.12
C SER A 28 -3.04 14.49 -4.62
N VAL A 29 -2.48 13.49 -5.32
CA VAL A 29 -2.28 13.56 -6.78
C VAL A 29 -3.61 13.65 -7.54
N LEU A 30 -4.68 12.99 -7.06
CA LEU A 30 -6.01 13.11 -7.66
C LEU A 30 -6.62 14.48 -7.41
N GLN A 31 -6.49 15.01 -6.19
CA GLN A 31 -6.97 16.35 -5.84
C GLN A 31 -6.30 17.41 -6.69
N GLU A 32 -4.96 17.38 -6.81
CA GLU A 32 -4.22 18.30 -7.67
C GLU A 32 -4.66 18.21 -9.14
N ALA A 33 -4.93 17.01 -9.65
CA ALA A 33 -5.41 16.83 -11.01
C ALA A 33 -6.83 17.40 -11.22
N LEU A 34 -7.71 17.22 -10.23
CA LEU A 34 -9.06 17.80 -10.24
C LEU A 34 -9.02 19.32 -10.13
N ASP A 35 -8.12 19.88 -9.32
CA ASP A 35 -7.95 21.33 -9.19
C ASP A 35 -7.41 21.96 -10.47
N ALA A 36 -6.55 21.24 -11.21
CA ALA A 36 -5.97 21.70 -12.46
C ALA A 36 -6.92 21.61 -13.67
N ASP A 37 -7.68 20.52 -13.81
CA ASP A 37 -8.42 20.17 -15.05
C ASP A 37 -9.92 19.89 -14.81
N GLY A 38 -10.40 20.09 -13.58
CA GLY A 38 -11.80 19.93 -13.20
C GLY A 38 -12.35 18.53 -13.43
N GLY A 39 -13.63 18.44 -13.79
CA GLY A 39 -14.32 17.16 -14.02
C GLY A 39 -13.85 16.36 -15.23
N ASN A 40 -12.96 16.92 -16.07
CA ASN A 40 -12.33 16.21 -17.19
C ASN A 40 -10.95 15.64 -16.84
N ALA A 41 -10.48 15.84 -15.60
CA ALA A 41 -9.19 15.37 -15.14
C ALA A 41 -9.03 13.86 -15.38
N LYS A 42 -8.07 13.51 -16.24
CA LYS A 42 -7.69 12.12 -16.44
C LYS A 42 -6.90 11.64 -15.24
N ARG A 43 -7.12 10.39 -14.87
CA ARG A 43 -6.33 9.70 -13.83
C ARG A 43 -4.82 9.81 -14.13
N PRO A 44 -4.03 10.53 -13.31
CA PRO A 44 -2.62 10.76 -13.59
C PRO A 44 -1.81 9.47 -13.62
N GLU A 45 -0.80 9.39 -14.48
CA GLU A 45 0.12 8.23 -14.52
C GLU A 45 0.85 8.04 -13.19
N LEU A 46 1.14 9.15 -12.48
CA LEU A 46 1.72 9.12 -11.15
C LEU A 46 0.80 8.40 -10.15
N GLU A 47 -0.49 8.71 -10.13
CA GLU A 47 -1.43 8.02 -9.24
C GLU A 47 -1.58 6.55 -9.63
N LYS A 48 -1.62 6.21 -10.93
CA LYS A 48 -1.64 4.79 -11.36
C LYS A 48 -0.43 4.03 -10.82
N ARG A 49 0.75 4.66 -10.81
CA ARG A 49 1.98 4.09 -10.25
C ARG A 49 1.88 3.91 -8.74
N LEU A 50 1.37 4.91 -8.01
CA LEU A 50 1.14 4.84 -6.56
C LEU A 50 0.16 3.72 -6.20
N SER A 51 -0.97 3.64 -6.90
CA SER A 51 -1.96 2.57 -6.74
C SER A 51 -1.36 1.17 -6.94
N ARG A 52 -0.47 0.99 -7.92
CA ARG A 52 0.22 -0.30 -8.13
C ARG A 52 1.22 -0.59 -7.02
N ALA A 53 2.00 0.39 -6.59
CA ALA A 53 2.94 0.24 -5.48
C ALA A 53 2.20 -0.16 -4.20
N ARG A 54 1.11 0.52 -3.87
CA ARG A 54 0.28 0.25 -2.70
C ARG A 54 -0.21 -1.21 -2.67
N ARG A 55 -0.76 -1.69 -3.78
CA ARG A 55 -1.22 -3.10 -3.88
C ARG A 55 -0.10 -4.11 -3.67
N SER A 56 1.10 -3.81 -4.16
CA SER A 56 2.26 -4.69 -3.94
C SER A 56 2.68 -4.71 -2.46
N VAL A 57 2.62 -3.55 -1.79
CA VAL A 57 2.91 -3.42 -0.35
C VAL A 57 1.83 -4.13 0.49
N ASP A 58 0.54 -3.94 0.18
CA ASP A 58 -0.58 -4.66 0.81
C ASP A 58 -0.37 -6.18 0.71
N LYS A 59 0.00 -6.67 -0.47
CA LYS A 59 0.27 -8.09 -0.69
C LYS A 59 1.47 -8.56 0.15
N ALA A 60 2.54 -7.77 0.23
CA ALA A 60 3.68 -8.11 1.06
C ALA A 60 3.29 -8.17 2.55
N ALA A 61 2.54 -7.18 3.06
CA ALA A 61 2.03 -7.17 4.43
C ALA A 61 1.16 -8.40 4.73
N ALA A 62 0.29 -8.79 3.78
CA ALA A 62 -0.56 -9.96 3.91
C ALA A 62 0.23 -11.27 3.91
N ILE A 63 1.33 -11.37 3.15
CA ILE A 63 2.22 -12.55 3.15
C ILE A 63 3.01 -12.64 4.45
N VAL A 64 3.55 -11.52 4.93
CA VAL A 64 4.31 -11.47 6.19
C VAL A 64 3.43 -11.84 7.39
N GLY A 65 2.16 -11.46 7.37
CA GLY A 65 1.20 -11.80 8.43
C GLY A 65 0.53 -13.17 8.31
N GLN A 66 0.86 -13.99 7.31
CA GLN A 66 0.35 -15.36 7.23
C GLN A 66 1.10 -16.25 8.21
N THR A 67 0.37 -16.92 9.11
CA THR A 67 0.90 -18.07 9.84
C THR A 67 1.07 -19.27 8.89
N PRO A 68 2.06 -20.14 9.12
CA PRO A 68 2.46 -21.22 8.20
C PRO A 68 1.37 -22.26 7.86
N GLU A 69 0.21 -22.23 8.52
CA GLU A 69 -0.89 -23.17 8.30
C GLU A 69 -1.89 -22.73 7.21
N SER A 70 -1.78 -21.49 6.72
CA SER A 70 -2.80 -20.92 5.80
C SER A 70 -2.50 -21.13 4.30
N THR A 71 -1.87 -22.26 3.94
CA THR A 71 -1.80 -22.74 2.55
C THR A 71 -2.62 -24.02 2.40
N VAL A 72 -3.93 -23.90 2.56
CA VAL A 72 -4.89 -24.93 2.13
C VAL A 72 -5.79 -24.30 1.09
N PHE A 73 -5.38 -24.32 -0.18
CA PHE A 73 -6.25 -24.29 -1.37
C PHE A 73 -5.48 -24.78 -2.59
#